data_AF-A0A960SAM9-F1
#
_entry.id   AF-A0A960SAM9-F1
#
_cell.length_a   1.000
_cell.length_b   1.000
_cell.length_c   1.000
_cell.angle_alpha   90.00
_cell.angle_beta   90.00
_cell.angle_gamma   90.00
#
_symmetry.space_group_name_H-M   'P 1'
#
loop_
_entity.id
_entity.type
_entity.pdbx_description
1 polymer ?
#
loop_
_entity_poly.entity_id
_entity_poly.type
_entity_poly.pdbx_seq_one_letter_code
_entity_poly.pdbx_strand_id
1 'polypeptide(L)'
;VSQNPPVFNRKEFGLISDLAVKEQWRNKGLGRAIFYQIEAWFKSRGINRMELEVATTNEISQRFWQSLGFNPCRKKLYKEY
;
A
#
# COMPACT_ATOMS: atom_id res chain seq x y z
N VAL A 1 -17.47 4.69 -8.81
CA VAL A 1 -17.13 3.97 -7.56
C VAL A 1 -17.10 2.48 -7.89
N SER A 2 -15.93 1.86 -7.95
CA SER A 2 -15.80 0.43 -8.24
C SER A 2 -16.14 -0.41 -7.01
N GLN A 3 -17.12 -1.31 -7.10
CA GLN A 3 -17.40 -2.29 -6.06
C GLN A 3 -16.61 -3.58 -6.33
N ASN A 4 -15.90 -4.06 -5.30
CA ASN A 4 -15.21 -5.34 -5.33
C ASN A 4 -16.22 -6.52 -5.27
N PRO A 5 -15.89 -7.68 -5.88
CA PRO A 5 -16.71 -8.89 -5.81
C PRO A 5 -16.86 -9.42 -4.36
N PRO A 6 -17.91 -10.23 -4.08
CA PRO A 6 -18.37 -10.59 -2.73
C PRO A 6 -17.41 -11.46 -1.90
N VAL A 7 -16.27 -11.85 -2.45
CA VAL A 7 -15.17 -12.50 -1.70
C VAL A 7 -14.47 -11.50 -0.76
N PHE A 8 -14.59 -10.20 -1.02
CA PHE A 8 -13.99 -9.14 -0.21
C PHE A 8 -14.99 -8.58 0.80
N ASN A 9 -14.96 -9.07 2.05
CA ASN A 9 -15.82 -8.65 3.15
C ASN A 9 -15.74 -7.15 3.56
N ARG A 10 -14.96 -6.31 2.85
CA ARG A 10 -14.97 -4.84 3.01
C ARG A 10 -15.07 -4.16 1.65
N LYS A 11 -16.13 -3.36 1.47
CA LYS A 11 -16.48 -2.72 0.19
C LYS A 11 -15.64 -1.48 -0.13
N GLU A 12 -14.94 -0.90 0.85
CA GLU A 12 -14.21 0.36 0.69
C GLU A 12 -12.80 0.28 1.30
N PHE A 13 -11.81 0.74 0.54
CA PHE A 13 -10.42 0.85 0.96
C PHE A 13 -9.74 2.01 0.23
N GLY A 14 -8.69 2.56 0.84
CA GLY A 14 -7.80 3.52 0.22
C GLY A 14 -6.71 2.81 -0.57
N LEU A 15 -6.54 3.16 -1.84
CA LEU A 15 -5.45 2.63 -2.67
C LEU A 15 -4.28 3.60 -2.66
N ILE A 16 -3.09 3.12 -2.28
CA ILE A 16 -1.83 3.80 -2.61
C ILE A 16 -1.36 3.20 -3.94
N SER A 17 -1.45 3.98 -5.02
CA SER A 17 -0.93 3.52 -6.32
C SER A 17 0.59 3.52 -6.33
N ASP A 18 1.18 4.65 -5.92
CA ASP A 18 2.61 4.88 -6.00
C ASP A 18 3.08 5.74 -4.83
N LEU A 19 4.18 5.33 -4.21
CA LEU A 19 4.94 6.14 -3.27
C LEU A 19 6.41 5.84 -3.48
N ALA A 20 7.17 6.86 -3.85
CA ALA A 20 8.59 6.73 -4.08
C ALA A 20 9.34 7.91 -3.44
N VAL A 21 10.47 7.59 -2.80
CA VAL A 21 11.45 8.57 -2.37
C VAL A 21 12.66 8.44 -3.28
N LYS A 22 13.07 9.56 -3.89
CA LYS A 22 14.30 9.68 -4.68
C LYS A 22 15.48 9.13 -3.89
N GLU A 23 16.36 8.38 -4.55
CA GLU A 23 17.41 7.60 -3.90
C GLU A 23 18.27 8.40 -2.92
N GLN A 24 18.74 9.57 -3.32
CA GLN A 24 19.54 10.49 -2.49
C GLN A 24 18.86 10.96 -1.20
N TRP A 25 17.55 10.75 -1.07
CA TRP A 25 16.73 11.15 0.08
C TRP A 25 16.19 9.96 0.90
N ARG A 26 16.55 8.72 0.55
CA ARG A 26 16.11 7.51 1.27
C ARG A 26 16.78 7.40 2.65
N ASN A 27 16.23 6.55 3.50
CA ASN A 27 16.71 6.29 4.87
C ASN A 27 16.74 7.51 5.80
N LYS A 28 16.04 8.60 5.44
CA LYS A 28 15.90 9.83 6.24
C LYS A 28 14.50 9.99 6.86
N GLY A 29 13.70 8.92 6.90
CA GLY A 29 12.34 8.94 7.46
C GLY A 29 11.25 9.54 6.55
N LEU A 30 11.61 10.11 5.39
CA LEU A 30 10.65 10.78 4.49
C LEU A 30 9.50 9.87 4.03
N GLY A 31 9.79 8.60 3.69
CA GLY A 31 8.75 7.65 3.29
C GLY A 31 7.69 7.45 4.37
N ARG A 32 8.12 7.36 5.65
CA ARG A 32 7.20 7.25 6.79
C ARG A 32 6.40 8.54 7.00
N ALA A 33 7.07 9.69 6.90
CA ALA A 33 6.40 10.98 7.03
C ALA A 33 5.30 11.16 5.97
N ILE A 34 5.60 10.84 4.71
CA ILE A 34 4.60 10.88 3.62
C ILE A 34 3.46 9.88 3.90
N PHE A 35 3.80 8.65 4.30
CA PHE A 35 2.79 7.63 4.61
C PHE A 35 1.83 8.07 5.71
N TYR A 36 2.31 8.64 6.82
CA TYR A 36 1.43 9.06 7.92
C TYR A 36 0.46 10.17 7.51
N GLN A 37 0.85 11.05 6.60
CA GLN A 37 -0.06 12.07 6.06
C GLN A 37 -1.14 11.42 5.18
N ILE A 38 -0.78 10.42 4.37
CA ILE A 38 -1.73 9.64 3.58
C ILE A 38 -2.70 8.87 4.49
N GLU A 39 -2.18 8.23 5.54
CA GLU A 39 -2.97 7.48 6.52
C GLU A 39 -3.96 8.38 7.25
N ALA A 40 -3.51 9.55 7.72
CA ALA A 40 -4.37 10.55 8.35
C ALA A 40 -5.47 11.03 7.39
N TRP A 41 -5.13 11.26 6.12
CA TRP A 41 -6.10 11.65 5.10
C TRP A 41 -7.17 10.58 4.87
N PHE A 42 -6.79 9.30 4.75
CA PHE A 42 -7.77 8.21 4.65
C PHE A 42 -8.65 8.11 5.90
N LYS A 43 -8.06 8.17 7.09
CA LYS A 43 -8.80 8.16 8.37
C LYS A 43 -9.82 9.30 8.44
N SER A 44 -9.45 10.51 8.01
CA SER A 44 -10.35 11.67 7.98
C SER A 44 -11.57 11.49 7.06
N ARG A 45 -11.51 10.55 6.12
CA ARG A 45 -12.59 10.20 5.19
C ARG A 45 -13.38 8.95 5.62
N GLY A 46 -13.14 8.44 6.82
CA GLY A 46 -13.79 7.22 7.32
C GLY A 46 -13.25 5.93 6.70
N ILE A 47 -12.14 5.99 5.95
CA ILE A 47 -11.53 4.81 5.33
C ILE A 47 -10.67 4.09 6.37
N ASN A 48 -11.03 2.84 6.67
CA ASN A 48 -10.42 2.03 7.73
C ASN A 48 -9.53 0.88 7.21
N ARG A 49 -9.25 0.86 5.90
CA ARG A 49 -8.40 -0.12 5.23
C ARG A 49 -7.63 0.55 4.12
N MET A 50 -6.33 0.25 4.03
CA MET A 50 -5.46 0.72 2.96
C MET A 50 -4.87 -0.48 2.22
N GLU A 51 -4.74 -0.39 0.91
CA GLU A 51 -4.14 -1.42 0.06
C GLU A 51 -3.13 -0.81 -0.92
N LEU A 52 -2.20 -1.65 -1.35
CA LEU A 52 -1.19 -1.35 -2.37
C LEU A 52 -0.73 -2.65 -3.02
N GLU A 53 -0.14 -2.54 -4.20
CA GLU A 53 0.56 -3.65 -4.85
C GLU A 53 2.08 -3.39 -4.80
N VAL A 54 2.84 -4.43 -4.49
CA VAL A 54 4.30 -4.38 -4.51
C VAL A 54 4.82 -5.59 -5.28
N ALA A 55 5.83 -5.35 -6.12
CA ALA A 55 6.48 -6.43 -6.84
C ALA A 55 7.13 -7.43 -5.86
N THR A 56 7.00 -8.72 -6.14
CA THR A 56 7.59 -9.80 -5.33
C THR A 56 9.11 -9.74 -5.29
N THR A 57 9.75 -9.11 -6.28
CA THR A 57 11.19 -8.87 -6.37
C THR A 57 11.65 -7.60 -5.64
N ASN A 58 10.73 -6.72 -5.22
CA ASN A 58 11.07 -5.45 -4.58
C ASN A 58 11.10 -5.60 -3.05
N GLU A 59 12.15 -6.28 -2.54
CA GLU A 59 12.30 -6.55 -1.10
C GLU A 59 12.36 -5.29 -0.24
N ILE A 60 12.98 -4.22 -0.74
CA ILE A 60 13.10 -2.95 -0.02
C ILE A 60 11.72 -2.37 0.25
N SER A 61 10.86 -2.33 -0.77
CA SER A 61 9.48 -1.86 -0.64
C SER A 61 8.66 -2.77 0.27
N GLN A 62 8.80 -4.10 0.12
CA GLN A 62 8.09 -5.05 0.99
C GLN A 62 8.42 -4.84 2.48
N ARG A 63 9.71 -4.74 2.82
CA ARG A 63 10.15 -4.47 4.20
C ARG A 63 9.66 -3.13 4.71
N PHE A 64 9.67 -2.10 3.86
CA PHE A 64 9.13 -0.79 4.21
C PHE A 64 7.64 -0.85 4.59
N TRP A 65 6.80 -1.45 3.75
CA TRP A 65 5.36 -1.56 4.00
C TRP A 65 5.05 -2.46 5.20
N GLN A 66 5.75 -3.59 5.35
CA GLN A 66 5.62 -4.45 6.54
C GLN A 66 5.98 -3.68 7.82
N SER A 67 7.03 -2.84 7.79
CA SER A 67 7.39 -2.00 8.95
C SER A 67 6.34 -0.96 9.32
N LEU A 68 5.40 -0.67 8.41
CA LEU A 68 4.25 0.21 8.61
C LEU A 68 2.97 -0.56 8.99
N GLY A 69 3.04 -1.88 9.17
CA GLY A 69 1.91 -2.72 9.58
C GLY A 69 1.07 -3.29 8.43
N PHE A 70 1.51 -3.15 7.18
CA PHE A 70 0.83 -3.81 6.06
C PHE A 70 1.07 -5.32 6.09
N ASN A 71 0.02 -6.08 5.78
CA ASN A 71 0.05 -7.54 5.70
C ASN A 71 -0.37 -7.99 4.29
N PRO A 72 0.16 -9.11 3.77
CA PRO A 72 -0.27 -9.66 2.49
C PRO A 72 -1.77 -9.98 2.50
N CYS A 73 -2.52 -9.46 1.53
CA CYS A 73 -3.96 -9.73 1.41
C CYS A 73 -4.35 -10.55 0.17
N ARG A 74 -3.57 -10.46 -0.92
CA ARG A 74 -3.79 -11.20 -2.17
C ARG A 74 -2.48 -11.44 -2.93
N LYS A 75 -2.46 -12.45 -3.78
CA LYS A 75 -1.36 -12.72 -4.72
C LYS A 75 -1.81 -12.45 -6.15
N LYS A 76 -0.97 -11.78 -6.92
CA LYS A 76 -1.11 -11.63 -8.38
C LYS A 76 -0.25 -12.70 -9.05
N LEU A 77 -0.86 -13.52 -9.89
CA LEU A 77 -0.18 -14.58 -10.64
C LEU A 77 -0.20 -14.22 -12.13
N TYR A 78 0.84 -14.62 -12.86
CA TYR A 78 0.92 -14.47 -14.31
C TYR A 78 1.50 -15.74 -14.92
N LYS A 79 1.22 -15.97 -16.21
CA LYS A 79 1.81 -17.03 -17.02
C LYS A 79 2.26 -16.40 -18.33
N GLU A 80 3.53 -16.56 -18.66
CA GLU A 80 4.09 -16.22 -19.97
C GLU A 80 4.06 -17.47 -20.85
N TYR A 81 3.91 -17.26 -22.16
CA TYR A 81 3.91 -18.31 -23.18
C TYR A 81 5.14 -18.17 -24.06
#